data_AF-A0A8J3ZFQ8-F1
#
_entry.id   AF-A0A8J3ZFQ8-F1
#
_cell.length_a   1.000
_cell.length_b   1.000
_cell.length_c   1.000
_cell.angle_alpha   90.00
_cell.angle_beta   90.00
_cell.angle_gamma   90.00
#
_symmetry.space_group_name_H-M   'P 1'
#
loop_
_entity.id
_entity.type
_entity.pdbx_description
1 polymer ?
#
loop_
_entity_poly.entity_id
_entity_poly.type
_entity_poly.pdbx_seq_one_letter_code
_entity_poly.pdbx_strand_id
1 'polypeptide(L)'
;MFDPFDHPGLPVDRHGRHWHELDVEPVDVRAADSDTRCRVSTMEGIEAASALFDRRLVQRCPDVDSRQVVGRLGTAASVRRDNIAARKPRPEHPLETAIGSERAALHLVSWVAGNEPDHDRQKLYRRQVWVHLAHLQRLAEVSGRAGHPWADRVGSEVDALAAAPGPIAVGGSDPPRSGSPAPSTTQPLSLLHSWVVGANQPQRGPHVRTAHTDWAQLVVHESAACYLYYSFMGQETDRRLRQLWELYLQMELAHLRATGDLLRRHTGCEPQEVVGPNETGVRPSGAKPDVEWDMVDRLTEQHDRIEHQFRHFLRATGDARHTAFRRLAGLIAVHETVEEEIVRPLTRHCDPDGHLADHLLADEHQISDALADAARADTTIEPAKAVRVLWSMMRAHSRQEEHEEYPRLRMVVPADELRGLADAVRGAEEAADTGDEQSESLGGWLPRTADRVRDALRRAHT
;
A
#
# COMPACT_ATOMS: atom_id res chain seq x y z
N MET A 1 -1.44 1.87 11.19
CA MET A 1 -0.45 0.77 11.19
C MET A 1 -0.85 -0.09 10.02
N PHE A 2 0.04 -0.35 9.07
CA PHE A 2 -0.32 -1.06 7.83
C PHE A 2 -0.14 -2.57 8.03
N ASP A 3 -1.24 -3.32 7.92
CA ASP A 3 -1.23 -4.78 7.89
C ASP A 3 -1.71 -5.27 6.51
N PRO A 4 -0.82 -5.84 5.67
CA PRO A 4 -1.21 -6.25 4.33
C PRO A 4 -2.26 -7.38 4.32
N PHE A 5 -2.46 -8.12 5.42
CA PHE A 5 -3.51 -9.14 5.48
C PHE A 5 -4.92 -8.56 5.64
N ASP A 6 -5.05 -7.34 6.15
CA ASP A 6 -6.34 -6.67 6.32
C ASP A 6 -6.89 -6.11 5.01
N HIS A 7 -6.04 -5.93 3.98
CA HIS A 7 -6.42 -5.27 2.73
C HIS A 7 -6.67 -6.24 1.56
N PRO A 8 -7.75 -6.06 0.78
CA PRO A 8 -8.12 -6.95 -0.33
C PRO A 8 -7.23 -6.92 -1.55
N GLY A 9 -6.60 -5.77 -1.83
CA GLY A 9 -5.89 -5.57 -3.08
C GLY A 9 -6.79 -5.59 -4.31
N LEU A 10 -6.16 -5.44 -5.47
CA LEU A 10 -6.78 -5.54 -6.79
C LEU A 10 -6.85 -7.03 -7.21
N PRO A 11 -8.04 -7.59 -7.52
CA PRO A 11 -8.17 -9.00 -7.95
C PRO A 11 -7.25 -9.38 -9.12
N VAL A 12 -6.66 -10.58 -9.08
CA VAL A 12 -5.64 -11.05 -10.05
C VAL A 12 -6.14 -11.07 -11.50
N ASP A 13 -7.43 -11.32 -11.72
CA ASP A 13 -8.10 -11.25 -13.02
C ASP A 13 -8.17 -9.83 -13.59
N ARG A 14 -8.03 -8.80 -12.74
CA ARG A 14 -8.00 -7.39 -13.11
C ARG A 14 -6.58 -6.82 -13.20
N HIS A 15 -5.55 -7.68 -13.15
CA HIS A 15 -4.14 -7.27 -13.33
C HIS A 15 -3.81 -7.00 -14.79
N GLY A 16 -4.61 -7.54 -15.73
CA GLY A 16 -4.51 -7.25 -17.16
C GLY A 16 -5.06 -5.86 -17.49
N ARG A 17 -4.19 -4.85 -17.41
CA ARG A 17 -4.49 -3.46 -17.80
C ARG A 17 -4.09 -3.24 -19.26
N HIS A 18 -4.87 -2.44 -20.01
CA HIS A 18 -4.43 -1.97 -21.33
C HIS A 18 -3.20 -1.07 -21.18
N TRP A 19 -2.25 -1.11 -22.12
CA TRP A 19 -1.00 -0.35 -22.04
C TRP A 19 -1.21 1.17 -21.85
N HIS A 20 -2.34 1.72 -22.34
CA HIS A 20 -2.75 3.10 -22.14
C HIS A 20 -3.12 3.46 -20.69
N GLU A 21 -3.49 2.49 -19.85
CA GLU A 21 -3.74 2.67 -18.39
C GLU A 21 -2.45 2.56 -17.55
N LEU A 22 -1.36 2.05 -18.15
CA LEU A 22 0.00 2.04 -17.59
C LEU A 22 0.88 3.13 -18.21
N ASP A 23 0.28 3.97 -19.06
CA ASP A 23 0.89 5.07 -19.81
C ASP A 23 1.02 6.29 -18.91
N VAL A 24 1.81 6.09 -17.86
CA VAL A 24 2.47 7.20 -17.18
C VAL A 24 3.59 7.63 -18.12
N GLU A 25 3.56 8.90 -18.57
CA GLU A 25 4.64 9.54 -19.33
C GLU A 25 5.99 9.08 -18.74
N PRO A 26 6.93 8.56 -19.54
CA PRO A 26 8.18 8.00 -19.03
C PRO A 26 8.83 8.96 -18.03
N VAL A 27 8.89 8.54 -16.76
CA VAL A 27 9.57 9.31 -15.72
C VAL A 27 11.05 9.26 -16.06
N ASP A 28 11.65 10.41 -16.33
CA ASP A 28 13.10 10.48 -16.45
C ASP A 28 13.72 10.34 -15.06
N VAL A 29 14.00 9.09 -14.66
CA VAL A 29 14.63 8.85 -13.36
C VAL A 29 16.04 9.42 -13.27
N ARG A 30 16.69 9.88 -14.36
CA ARG A 30 17.95 10.66 -14.24
C ARG A 30 17.71 12.06 -13.69
N ALA A 31 16.53 12.64 -13.95
CA ALA A 31 16.12 13.93 -13.37
C ALA A 31 15.58 13.78 -11.94
N ALA A 32 15.19 12.57 -11.53
CA ALA A 32 14.74 12.27 -10.18
C ALA A 32 15.89 12.28 -9.15
N ASP A 33 15.53 12.51 -7.90
CA ASP A 33 16.48 12.48 -6.79
C ASP A 33 17.11 11.09 -6.59
N SER A 34 18.16 11.03 -5.77
CA SER A 34 18.90 9.79 -5.54
C SER A 34 18.05 8.71 -4.87
N ASP A 35 17.15 9.08 -3.96
CA ASP A 35 16.31 8.13 -3.24
C ASP A 35 15.28 7.50 -4.18
N THR A 36 14.68 8.30 -5.05
CA THR A 36 13.76 7.83 -6.09
C THR A 36 14.43 6.81 -7.02
N ARG A 37 15.66 7.08 -7.48
CA ARG A 37 16.44 6.12 -8.29
C ARG A 37 16.76 4.82 -7.52
N CYS A 38 17.04 4.93 -6.23
CA CYS A 38 17.25 3.78 -5.36
C CYS A 38 15.97 2.94 -5.24
N ARG A 39 14.80 3.54 -4.99
CA ARG A 39 13.51 2.84 -4.88
C ARG A 39 13.17 2.07 -6.15
N VAL A 40 13.28 2.70 -7.33
CA VAL A 40 13.05 2.04 -8.63
C VAL A 40 14.00 0.85 -8.81
N SER A 41 15.26 1.00 -8.43
CA SER A 41 16.24 -0.10 -8.52
C SER A 41 15.98 -1.22 -7.52
N THR A 42 15.55 -0.89 -6.31
CA THR A 42 15.15 -1.86 -5.30
C THR A 42 13.93 -2.66 -5.75
N MET A 43 12.88 -2.01 -6.25
CA MET A 43 11.68 -2.73 -6.70
C MET A 43 11.92 -3.57 -7.94
N GLU A 44 12.75 -3.13 -8.89
CA GLU A 44 13.15 -3.99 -10.01
C GLU A 44 13.83 -5.28 -9.50
N GLY A 45 14.73 -5.18 -8.52
CA GLY A 45 15.42 -6.33 -7.92
C GLY A 45 14.47 -7.28 -7.19
N ILE A 46 13.51 -6.73 -6.44
CA ILE A 46 12.48 -7.50 -5.72
C ILE A 46 11.61 -8.28 -6.71
N GLU A 47 11.07 -7.61 -7.73
CA GLU A 47 10.22 -8.24 -8.74
C GLU A 47 10.96 -9.30 -9.55
N ALA A 48 12.24 -9.06 -9.88
CA ALA A 48 13.09 -10.04 -10.53
C ALA A 48 13.30 -11.30 -9.67
N ALA A 49 13.53 -11.13 -8.37
CA ALA A 49 13.72 -12.23 -7.45
C ALA A 49 12.42 -13.04 -7.24
N SER A 50 11.29 -12.37 -7.07
CA SER A 50 9.96 -13.00 -6.96
C SER A 50 9.64 -13.80 -8.22
N ALA A 51 9.78 -13.21 -9.41
CA ALA A 51 9.55 -13.89 -10.68
C ALA A 51 10.42 -15.15 -10.86
N LEU A 52 11.70 -15.08 -10.46
CA LEU A 52 12.60 -16.21 -10.52
C LEU A 52 12.21 -17.32 -9.53
N PHE A 53 11.86 -16.95 -8.30
CA PHE A 53 11.42 -17.88 -7.28
C PHE A 53 10.14 -18.60 -7.72
N ASP A 54 9.12 -17.85 -8.14
CA ASP A 54 7.83 -18.37 -8.59
C ASP A 54 8.00 -19.33 -9.76
N ARG A 55 8.82 -18.96 -10.75
CA ARG A 55 9.13 -19.82 -11.89
C ARG A 55 9.75 -21.17 -11.45
N ARG A 56 10.59 -21.16 -10.42
CA ARG A 56 11.18 -22.39 -9.85
C ARG A 56 10.18 -23.18 -9.00
N LEU A 57 9.27 -22.50 -8.31
CA LEU A 57 8.22 -23.14 -7.51
C LEU A 57 7.16 -23.80 -8.40
N VAL A 58 6.73 -23.16 -9.50
CA VAL A 58 5.80 -23.72 -10.50
C VAL A 58 6.19 -25.13 -10.95
N GLN A 59 7.49 -25.37 -11.16
CA GLN A 59 8.02 -26.68 -11.58
C GLN A 59 7.91 -27.75 -10.51
N ARG A 60 7.72 -27.35 -9.25
CA ARG A 60 7.66 -28.21 -8.06
C ARG A 60 6.26 -28.23 -7.44
N CYS A 61 5.29 -27.49 -7.99
CA CYS A 61 3.91 -27.49 -7.50
C CYS A 61 3.26 -28.88 -7.62
N PRO A 62 2.59 -29.36 -6.56
CA PRO A 62 2.04 -30.71 -6.48
C PRO A 62 0.77 -30.91 -7.33
N ASP A 63 0.00 -29.85 -7.58
CA ASP A 63 -1.27 -29.89 -8.31
C ASP A 63 -1.37 -28.79 -9.38
N VAL A 64 -2.32 -28.97 -10.31
CA VAL A 64 -2.53 -28.08 -11.46
C VAL A 64 -3.02 -26.70 -11.03
N ASP A 65 -3.92 -26.62 -10.05
CA ASP A 65 -4.48 -25.34 -9.60
C ASP A 65 -3.38 -24.47 -8.97
N SER A 66 -2.60 -25.05 -8.06
CA SER A 66 -1.47 -24.35 -7.44
C SER A 66 -0.43 -23.92 -8.48
N ARG A 67 -0.14 -24.79 -9.47
CA ARG A 67 0.77 -24.46 -10.58
C ARG A 67 0.26 -23.26 -11.40
N GLN A 68 -1.06 -23.20 -11.64
CA GLN A 68 -1.67 -22.10 -12.38
C GLN A 68 -1.61 -20.79 -11.59
N VAL A 69 -1.89 -20.82 -10.28
CA VAL A 69 -1.80 -19.64 -9.41
C VAL A 69 -0.36 -19.12 -9.37
N VAL A 70 0.61 -19.95 -8.98
CA VAL A 70 2.03 -19.53 -8.89
C VAL A 70 2.57 -19.10 -10.25
N GLY A 71 2.12 -19.72 -11.35
CA GLY A 71 2.49 -19.30 -12.71
C GLY A 71 2.01 -17.89 -13.06
N ARG A 72 0.80 -17.52 -12.61
CA ARG A 72 0.25 -16.17 -12.78
C ARG A 72 1.01 -15.15 -11.92
N LEU A 73 1.35 -15.50 -10.67
CA LEU A 73 2.18 -14.66 -9.79
C LEU A 73 3.52 -14.31 -10.46
N GLY A 74 4.28 -15.34 -10.89
CA GLY A 74 5.57 -15.11 -11.53
C GLY A 74 5.49 -14.33 -12.85
N THR A 75 4.38 -14.48 -13.59
CA THR A 75 4.11 -13.67 -14.80
C THR A 75 3.85 -12.22 -14.44
N ALA A 76 3.02 -11.97 -13.43
CA ALA A 76 2.71 -10.62 -12.97
C ALA A 76 3.95 -9.90 -12.42
N ALA A 77 4.78 -10.59 -11.63
CA ALA A 77 6.05 -10.07 -11.15
C ALA A 77 7.02 -9.74 -12.31
N SER A 78 7.07 -10.60 -13.34
CA SER A 78 7.87 -10.33 -14.54
C SER A 78 7.41 -9.07 -15.28
N VAL A 79 6.09 -8.88 -15.42
CA VAL A 79 5.50 -7.70 -16.06
C VAL A 79 5.78 -6.43 -15.25
N ARG A 80 5.61 -6.47 -13.92
CA ARG A 80 5.96 -5.34 -13.05
C ARG A 80 7.44 -4.99 -13.14
N ARG A 81 8.33 -5.99 -13.09
CA ARG A 81 9.78 -5.79 -13.32
C ARG A 81 10.04 -5.06 -14.62
N ASP A 82 9.46 -5.52 -15.73
CA ASP A 82 9.68 -4.90 -17.05
C ASP A 82 9.15 -3.46 -17.11
N ASN A 83 7.99 -3.20 -16.50
CA ASN A 83 7.44 -1.84 -16.42
C ASN A 83 8.32 -0.90 -15.59
N ILE A 84 8.82 -1.37 -14.43
CA ILE A 84 9.73 -0.59 -13.57
C ILE A 84 11.06 -0.35 -14.29
N ALA A 85 11.61 -1.37 -14.93
CA ALA A 85 12.84 -1.27 -15.70
C ALA A 85 12.71 -0.26 -16.85
N ALA A 86 11.56 -0.20 -17.51
CA ALA A 86 11.27 0.76 -18.58
C ALA A 86 11.27 2.22 -18.12
N ARG A 87 11.18 2.50 -16.81
CA ARG A 87 11.33 3.86 -16.24
C ARG A 87 12.77 4.30 -16.14
N LYS A 88 13.73 3.39 -16.29
CA LYS A 88 15.15 3.72 -16.26
C LYS A 88 15.62 4.12 -17.65
N PRO A 89 16.31 5.27 -17.80
CA PRO A 89 16.98 5.57 -19.05
C PRO A 89 18.04 4.51 -19.30
N ARG A 90 18.23 4.19 -20.58
CA ARG A 90 19.24 3.22 -20.99
C ARG A 90 20.61 3.69 -20.48
N PRO A 91 21.33 2.88 -19.71
CA PRO A 91 22.65 3.26 -19.23
C PRO A 91 23.58 3.47 -20.42
N GLU A 92 24.39 4.53 -20.36
CA GLU A 92 25.38 4.81 -21.40
C GLU A 92 26.60 3.90 -21.26
N HIS A 93 26.85 3.43 -20.03
CA HIS A 93 27.96 2.56 -19.71
C HIS A 93 27.60 1.53 -18.61
N PRO A 94 28.11 0.29 -18.65
CA PRO A 94 27.85 -0.72 -17.62
C PRO A 94 28.20 -0.29 -16.19
N LEU A 95 29.18 0.62 -16.03
CA LEU A 95 29.54 1.17 -14.72
C LEU A 95 28.40 1.99 -14.10
N GLU A 96 27.57 2.66 -14.89
CA GLU A 96 26.40 3.39 -14.37
C GLU A 96 25.38 2.44 -13.75
N THR A 97 25.16 1.29 -14.41
CA THR A 97 24.30 0.23 -13.88
C THR A 97 24.87 -0.32 -12.57
N ALA A 98 26.16 -0.64 -12.54
CA ALA A 98 26.82 -1.17 -11.35
C ALA A 98 26.72 -0.21 -10.15
N ILE A 99 26.92 1.09 -10.38
CA ILE A 99 26.81 2.12 -9.34
C ILE A 99 25.37 2.26 -8.85
N GLY A 100 24.40 2.29 -9.77
CA GLY A 100 22.98 2.33 -9.40
C GLY A 100 22.58 1.15 -8.53
N SER A 101 23.00 -0.06 -8.90
CA SER A 101 22.74 -1.28 -8.12
C SER A 101 23.41 -1.24 -6.74
N GLU A 102 24.68 -0.83 -6.65
CA GLU A 102 25.39 -0.76 -5.37
C GLU A 102 24.80 0.33 -4.45
N ARG A 103 24.34 1.48 -4.99
CA ARG A 103 23.60 2.49 -4.22
C ARG A 103 22.29 1.96 -3.67
N ALA A 104 21.47 1.33 -4.52
CA ALA A 104 20.19 0.75 -4.09
C ALA A 104 20.39 -0.29 -3.00
N ALA A 105 21.39 -1.16 -3.14
CA ALA A 105 21.74 -2.15 -2.13
C ALA A 105 22.25 -1.50 -0.83
N LEU A 106 23.06 -0.44 -0.91
CA LEU A 106 23.53 0.32 0.25
C LEU A 106 22.37 0.95 1.04
N HIS A 107 21.43 1.61 0.36
CA HIS A 107 20.27 2.23 1.00
C HIS A 107 19.42 1.16 1.71
N LEU A 108 19.12 0.07 1.01
CA LEU A 108 18.30 -1.00 1.54
C LEU A 108 18.94 -1.68 2.75
N VAL A 109 20.22 -2.03 2.66
CA VAL A 109 20.91 -2.73 3.75
C VAL A 109 21.18 -1.81 4.95
N SER A 110 21.37 -0.51 4.72
CA SER A 110 21.41 0.49 5.78
C SER A 110 20.09 0.56 6.55
N TRP A 111 18.97 0.56 5.83
CA TRP A 111 17.65 0.52 6.44
C TRP A 111 17.43 -0.77 7.23
N VAL A 112 17.73 -1.94 6.64
CA VAL A 112 17.61 -3.23 7.32
C VAL A 112 18.51 -3.30 8.55
N ALA A 113 19.75 -2.81 8.49
CA ALA A 113 20.64 -2.75 9.63
C ALA A 113 20.08 -1.90 10.79
N GLY A 114 19.35 -0.82 10.49
CA GLY A 114 18.70 0.01 11.50
C GLY A 114 17.48 -0.65 12.15
N ASN A 115 16.79 -1.54 11.43
CA ASN A 115 15.47 -2.08 11.81
C ASN A 115 15.47 -3.57 12.15
N GLU A 116 16.58 -4.29 11.95
CA GLU A 116 16.69 -5.71 12.26
C GLU A 116 16.62 -5.96 13.78
N PRO A 117 15.61 -6.72 14.26
CA PRO A 117 15.46 -7.02 15.69
C PRO A 117 16.52 -8.00 16.20
N ASP A 118 17.01 -8.89 15.35
CA ASP A 118 18.07 -9.83 15.73
C ASP A 118 19.44 -9.12 15.74
N HIS A 119 20.04 -9.03 16.91
CA HIS A 119 21.29 -8.30 17.11
C HIS A 119 22.48 -8.86 16.32
N ASP A 120 22.56 -10.17 16.09
CA ASP A 120 23.66 -10.77 15.32
C ASP A 120 23.46 -10.56 13.81
N ARG A 121 22.21 -10.62 13.35
CA ARG A 121 21.86 -10.26 11.97
C ARG A 121 22.05 -8.77 11.70
N GLN A 122 21.71 -7.92 12.67
CA GLN A 122 21.98 -6.48 12.61
C GLN A 122 23.48 -6.20 12.41
N LYS A 123 24.38 -6.85 13.16
CA LYS A 123 25.83 -6.74 12.94
C LYS A 123 26.24 -7.18 11.53
N LEU A 124 25.65 -8.27 11.03
CA LEU A 124 25.91 -8.77 9.69
C LEU A 124 25.49 -7.76 8.62
N TYR A 125 24.32 -7.12 8.74
CA TYR A 125 23.90 -6.09 7.79
C TYR A 125 24.74 -4.81 7.90
N ARG A 126 25.14 -4.38 9.11
CA ARG A 126 26.11 -3.28 9.29
C ARG A 126 27.45 -3.57 8.60
N ARG A 127 27.90 -4.83 8.60
CA ARG A 127 29.08 -5.23 7.83
C ARG A 127 28.84 -5.12 6.33
N GLN A 128 27.66 -5.47 5.85
CA GLN A 128 27.33 -5.34 4.43
C GLN A 128 27.29 -3.87 3.98
N VAL A 129 26.81 -2.94 4.80
CA VAL A 129 26.87 -1.48 4.53
C VAL A 129 28.29 -1.08 4.12
N TRP A 130 29.30 -1.48 4.90
CA TRP A 130 30.71 -1.23 4.57
C TRP A 130 31.15 -1.81 3.24
N VAL A 131 30.73 -3.04 2.94
CA VAL A 131 31.08 -3.69 1.68
C VAL A 131 30.54 -2.89 0.51
N HIS A 132 29.30 -2.40 0.59
CA HIS A 132 28.69 -1.58 -0.45
C HIS A 132 29.36 -0.20 -0.58
N LEU A 133 29.70 0.45 0.54
CA LEU A 133 30.49 1.69 0.51
C LEU A 133 31.85 1.48 -0.19
N ALA A 134 32.57 0.41 0.16
CA ALA A 134 33.85 0.09 -0.47
C ALA A 134 33.70 -0.25 -1.97
N HIS A 135 32.58 -0.86 -2.38
CA HIS A 135 32.27 -1.13 -3.78
C HIS A 135 32.01 0.16 -4.56
N LEU A 136 31.20 1.06 -4.02
CA LEU A 136 30.93 2.37 -4.62
C LEU A 136 32.21 3.18 -4.77
N GLN A 137 33.09 3.17 -3.76
CA GLN A 137 34.40 3.83 -3.85
C GLN A 137 35.23 3.27 -5.00
N ARG A 138 35.36 1.93 -5.09
CA ARG A 138 36.09 1.29 -6.19
C ARG A 138 35.48 1.60 -7.56
N LEU A 139 34.16 1.62 -7.66
CA LEU A 139 33.46 1.97 -8.88
C LEU A 139 33.71 3.43 -9.26
N ALA A 140 33.71 4.36 -8.29
CA ALA A 140 34.05 5.76 -8.52
C ALA A 140 35.49 5.90 -9.07
N GLU A 141 36.46 5.24 -8.46
CA GLU A 141 37.86 5.26 -8.92
C GLU A 141 38.05 4.68 -10.33
N VAL A 142 37.43 3.52 -10.62
CA VAL A 142 37.46 2.91 -11.95
C VAL A 142 36.84 3.86 -12.99
N SER A 143 35.75 4.54 -12.61
CA SER A 143 35.05 5.46 -13.49
C SER A 143 35.83 6.74 -13.74
N GLY A 144 36.55 7.24 -12.73
CA GLY A 144 37.47 8.36 -12.87
C GLY A 144 38.63 8.03 -13.82
N ARG A 145 39.22 6.82 -13.69
CA ARG A 145 40.24 6.33 -14.63
C ARG A 145 39.71 6.17 -16.07
N ALA A 146 38.43 5.85 -16.22
CA ALA A 146 37.76 5.77 -17.51
C ALA A 146 37.33 7.15 -18.06
N GLY A 147 37.57 8.24 -17.33
CA GLY A 147 37.24 9.61 -17.77
C GLY A 147 35.77 9.98 -17.66
N HIS A 148 34.98 9.26 -16.85
CA HIS A 148 33.56 9.57 -16.69
C HIS A 148 33.34 10.78 -15.76
N PRO A 149 32.54 11.79 -16.19
CA PRO A 149 32.38 13.06 -15.47
C PRO A 149 31.61 12.94 -14.15
N TRP A 150 30.91 11.82 -13.92
CA TRP A 150 30.16 11.57 -12.70
C TRP A 150 30.99 10.88 -11.60
N ALA A 151 32.24 10.50 -11.86
CA ALA A 151 33.10 9.78 -10.91
C ALA A 151 33.35 10.57 -9.62
N ASP A 152 33.73 11.86 -9.73
CA ASP A 152 34.00 12.72 -8.59
C ASP A 152 32.75 12.94 -7.72
N ARG A 153 31.59 13.02 -8.35
CA ARG A 153 30.29 13.12 -7.66
C ARG A 153 30.01 11.87 -6.84
N VAL A 154 30.24 10.68 -7.41
CA VAL A 154 30.06 9.41 -6.69
C VAL A 154 31.05 9.31 -5.53
N GLY A 155 32.32 9.68 -5.73
CA GLY A 155 33.31 9.68 -4.65
C GLY A 155 32.94 10.62 -3.49
N SER A 156 32.54 11.85 -3.82
CA SER A 156 32.11 12.84 -2.81
C SER A 156 30.88 12.36 -2.01
N GLU A 157 29.94 11.69 -2.67
CA GLU A 157 28.78 11.08 -2.01
C GLU A 157 29.18 9.97 -1.06
N VAL A 158 30.10 9.08 -1.47
CA VAL A 158 30.61 8.00 -0.61
C VAL A 158 31.33 8.56 0.62
N ASP A 159 32.16 9.59 0.44
CA ASP A 159 32.86 10.26 1.55
C ASP A 159 31.86 10.90 2.52
N ALA A 160 30.83 11.57 2.00
CA ALA A 160 29.77 12.16 2.81
C ALA A 160 28.98 11.11 3.60
N LEU A 161 28.63 9.98 2.97
CA LEU A 161 27.92 8.87 3.62
C LEU A 161 28.79 8.18 4.68
N ALA A 162 30.10 8.04 4.44
CA ALA A 162 31.04 7.48 5.40
C ALA A 162 31.27 8.41 6.61
N ALA A 163 31.13 9.72 6.43
CA ALA A 163 31.32 10.73 7.47
C ALA A 163 30.04 11.07 8.28
N ALA A 164 28.85 10.65 7.84
CA ALA A 164 27.58 11.05 8.44
C ALA A 164 27.32 10.41 9.83
N PRO A 165 26.96 11.20 10.87
CA PRO A 165 26.47 10.66 12.14
C PRO A 165 25.00 10.22 12.02
N GLY A 166 24.67 8.94 12.23
CA GLY A 166 23.31 8.40 12.07
C GLY A 166 23.24 6.87 11.95
N PRO A 167 22.15 6.26 11.47
CA PRO A 167 22.04 4.79 11.29
C PRO A 167 23.02 4.20 10.25
N ILE A 168 23.62 5.06 9.42
CA ILE A 168 24.76 4.77 8.53
C ILE A 168 26.10 4.94 9.27
N ALA A 169 26.12 5.61 10.44
CA ALA A 169 27.33 5.78 11.24
C ALA A 169 27.90 4.43 11.54
N VAL A 170 29.03 4.18 10.91
CA VAL A 170 29.81 3.06 11.30
C VAL A 170 30.51 3.44 12.59
N GLY A 171 29.94 3.00 13.70
CA GLY A 171 30.65 2.96 14.96
C GLY A 171 31.89 2.07 14.82
N GLY A 172 33.06 2.70 14.67
CA GLY A 172 34.37 2.07 14.69
C GLY A 172 35.08 2.07 13.34
N SER A 173 36.35 2.44 13.37
CA SER A 173 37.27 2.55 12.23
C SER A 173 37.64 1.20 11.57
N ASP A 174 37.07 0.08 12.01
CA ASP A 174 37.46 -1.27 11.59
C ASP A 174 36.25 -2.15 11.18
N PRO A 175 36.38 -2.99 10.13
CA PRO A 175 35.35 -3.95 9.78
C PRO A 175 35.17 -5.00 10.88
N PRO A 176 33.94 -5.41 11.21
CA PRO A 176 33.71 -6.43 12.24
C PRO A 176 34.38 -7.76 11.86
N ARG A 177 35.06 -8.38 12.84
CA ARG A 177 35.82 -9.63 12.71
C ARG A 177 34.96 -10.81 12.24
N SER A 178 35.59 -11.76 11.53
CA SER A 178 34.96 -12.95 10.98
C SER A 178 34.43 -13.90 12.07
N GLY A 179 33.12 -14.06 12.15
CA GLY A 179 32.45 -15.16 12.83
C GLY A 179 31.23 -15.58 12.02
N SER A 180 31.01 -16.88 11.83
CA SER A 180 29.75 -17.36 11.25
C SER A 180 28.66 -17.22 12.32
N PRO A 181 27.53 -16.56 12.05
CA PRO A 181 26.45 -16.47 13.02
C PRO A 181 25.85 -17.87 13.26
N ALA A 182 25.49 -18.15 14.52
CA ALA A 182 24.65 -19.30 14.84
C ALA A 182 23.25 -19.12 14.22
N PRO A 183 22.53 -20.21 13.90
CA PRO A 183 21.17 -20.11 13.36
C PRO A 183 20.24 -19.58 14.47
N SER A 184 19.91 -18.30 14.41
CA SER A 184 19.01 -17.68 15.38
C SER A 184 17.54 -17.95 15.01
N THR A 185 16.74 -18.06 16.06
CA THR A 185 15.29 -18.23 16.05
C THR A 185 14.63 -17.33 15.03
N THR A 186 13.86 -17.93 14.12
CA THR A 186 13.26 -17.23 12.99
C THR A 186 12.18 -16.26 13.45
N GLN A 187 12.56 -15.04 13.80
CA GLN A 187 11.59 -13.96 13.93
C GLN A 187 11.09 -13.58 12.54
N PRO A 188 9.79 -13.40 12.36
CA PRO A 188 9.22 -13.17 11.05
C PRO A 188 9.71 -11.90 10.32
N LEU A 189 9.97 -10.81 11.05
CA LEU A 189 10.56 -9.60 10.47
C LEU A 189 11.96 -9.87 9.91
N SER A 190 12.75 -10.68 10.61
CA SER A 190 14.07 -11.08 10.14
C SER A 190 13.99 -11.94 8.87
N LEU A 191 12.91 -12.70 8.64
CA LEU A 191 12.70 -13.39 7.35
C LEU A 191 12.52 -12.40 6.21
N LEU A 192 11.67 -11.40 6.41
CA LEU A 192 11.44 -10.33 5.42
C LEU A 192 12.76 -9.62 5.09
N HIS A 193 13.52 -9.22 6.11
CA HIS A 193 14.83 -8.60 5.91
C HIS A 193 15.81 -9.49 5.14
N SER A 194 15.84 -10.80 5.45
CA SER A 194 16.73 -11.73 4.72
C SER A 194 16.39 -11.77 3.24
N TRP A 195 15.09 -11.81 2.94
CA TRP A 195 14.60 -11.91 1.58
C TRP A 195 14.90 -10.63 0.81
N VAL A 196 14.53 -9.48 1.37
CA VAL A 196 14.70 -8.16 0.76
C VAL A 196 16.17 -7.88 0.41
N VAL A 197 17.09 -8.18 1.33
CA VAL A 197 18.53 -8.04 1.10
C VAL A 197 19.01 -9.03 0.02
N GLY A 198 18.56 -10.29 0.09
CA GLY A 198 18.94 -11.33 -0.86
C GLY A 198 18.50 -11.04 -2.29
N ALA A 199 17.27 -10.56 -2.47
CA ALA A 199 16.68 -10.21 -3.76
C ALA A 199 17.49 -9.12 -4.49
N ASN A 200 18.06 -8.19 -3.72
CA ASN A 200 18.89 -7.09 -4.24
C ASN A 200 20.39 -7.44 -4.34
N GLN A 201 20.78 -8.68 -4.00
CA GLN A 201 22.15 -9.15 -4.06
C GLN A 201 22.26 -10.55 -4.69
N PRO A 202 21.70 -10.80 -5.89
CA PRO A 202 21.60 -12.13 -6.48
C PRO A 202 22.97 -12.80 -6.72
N GLN A 203 24.01 -12.01 -7.02
CA GLN A 203 25.38 -12.49 -7.25
C GLN A 203 26.11 -12.92 -5.98
N ARG A 204 25.66 -12.43 -4.82
CA ARG A 204 26.25 -12.77 -3.53
C ARG A 204 25.59 -14.00 -2.90
N GLY A 205 24.56 -14.52 -3.57
CA GLY A 205 23.78 -15.69 -3.19
C GLY A 205 22.95 -15.40 -1.93
N PRO A 206 21.63 -15.63 -1.94
CA PRO A 206 20.90 -15.81 -0.70
C PRO A 206 20.97 -17.32 -0.37
N HIS A 207 20.97 -17.77 0.88
CA HIS A 207 20.00 -17.47 1.90
C HIS A 207 20.61 -17.83 3.26
N VAL A 208 20.32 -17.09 4.33
CA VAL A 208 20.10 -17.77 5.60
C VAL A 208 19.05 -18.82 5.26
N ARG A 209 19.41 -20.11 5.19
CA ARG A 209 18.46 -21.19 4.90
C ARG A 209 17.40 -21.10 5.97
N THR A 210 16.28 -20.47 5.64
CA THR A 210 15.09 -20.46 6.46
C THR A 210 14.63 -21.91 6.41
N ALA A 211 14.36 -22.55 7.55
CA ALA A 211 13.90 -23.94 7.60
C ALA A 211 12.46 -24.11 7.05
N HIS A 212 12.01 -23.18 6.21
CA HIS A 212 10.62 -22.98 5.83
C HIS A 212 10.32 -23.67 4.50
N THR A 213 9.07 -24.07 4.33
CA THR A 213 8.57 -24.67 3.09
C THR A 213 8.59 -23.63 1.96
N ASP A 214 8.58 -24.09 0.70
CA ASP A 214 8.46 -23.17 -0.44
C ASP A 214 7.21 -22.27 -0.33
N TRP A 215 6.11 -22.77 0.24
CA TRP A 215 4.88 -22.01 0.47
C TRP A 215 5.04 -20.89 1.50
N ALA A 216 5.79 -21.15 2.57
CA ALA A 216 6.08 -20.11 3.56
C ALA A 216 7.03 -19.05 2.96
N GLN A 217 8.02 -19.46 2.16
CA GLN A 217 8.90 -18.52 1.47
C GLN A 217 8.15 -17.67 0.43
N LEU A 218 7.12 -18.24 -0.22
CA LEU A 218 6.19 -17.55 -1.11
C LEU A 218 5.46 -16.42 -0.37
N VAL A 219 4.85 -16.71 0.78
CA VAL A 219 4.21 -15.70 1.64
C VAL A 219 5.20 -14.62 2.08
N VAL A 220 6.43 -14.99 2.44
CA VAL A 220 7.46 -14.02 2.88
C VAL A 220 7.77 -12.99 1.79
N HIS A 221 7.91 -13.40 0.52
CA HIS A 221 8.31 -12.44 -0.51
C HIS A 221 7.18 -11.54 -0.99
N GLU A 222 5.94 -12.05 -1.11
CA GLU A 222 4.77 -11.21 -1.39
C GLU A 222 4.52 -10.22 -0.24
N SER A 223 4.69 -10.66 1.01
CA SER A 223 4.61 -9.78 2.18
C SER A 223 5.68 -8.68 2.12
N ALA A 224 6.92 -9.05 1.78
CA ALA A 224 8.02 -8.10 1.63
C ALA A 224 7.75 -7.06 0.53
N ALA A 225 7.19 -7.48 -0.60
CA ALA A 225 6.80 -6.58 -1.68
C ALA A 225 5.72 -5.59 -1.23
N CYS A 226 4.67 -6.06 -0.52
CA CYS A 226 3.64 -5.19 0.06
C CYS A 226 4.25 -4.10 0.96
N TYR A 227 5.13 -4.48 1.90
CA TYR A 227 5.77 -3.50 2.80
C TYR A 227 6.65 -2.50 2.06
N LEU A 228 7.39 -2.94 1.05
CA LEU A 228 8.24 -2.06 0.26
C LEU A 228 7.42 -1.09 -0.59
N TYR A 229 6.39 -1.57 -1.29
CA TYR A 229 5.50 -0.69 -2.06
C TYR A 229 4.80 0.34 -1.17
N TYR A 230 4.24 -0.08 -0.03
CA TYR A 230 3.63 0.83 0.93
C TYR A 230 4.62 1.89 1.45
N SER A 231 5.82 1.46 1.85
CA SER A 231 6.88 2.34 2.34
C SER A 231 7.33 3.33 1.28
N PHE A 232 7.52 2.87 0.04
CA PHE A 232 7.97 3.70 -1.07
C PHE A 232 6.89 4.67 -1.50
N MET A 233 5.62 4.25 -1.57
CA MET A 233 4.48 5.15 -1.81
C MET A 233 4.45 6.31 -0.81
N GLY A 234 4.69 6.04 0.49
CA GLY A 234 4.69 7.09 1.52
C GLY A 234 5.87 8.06 1.48
N GLN A 235 6.98 7.71 0.81
CA GLN A 235 8.20 8.52 0.76
C GLN A 235 8.52 9.07 -0.63
N GLU A 236 7.87 8.55 -1.66
CA GLU A 236 8.13 8.90 -3.05
C GLU A 236 7.76 10.36 -3.30
N THR A 237 8.68 11.14 -3.83
CA THR A 237 8.50 12.57 -4.12
C THR A 237 7.86 12.76 -5.49
N ASP A 238 8.15 11.85 -6.43
CA ASP A 238 7.58 11.88 -7.77
C ASP A 238 6.14 11.33 -7.74
N ARG A 239 5.16 12.22 -7.96
CA ARG A 239 3.73 11.86 -7.94
C ARG A 239 3.37 10.71 -8.89
N ARG A 240 4.07 10.58 -10.02
CA ARG A 240 3.82 9.54 -11.04
C ARG A 240 4.30 8.18 -10.57
N LEU A 241 5.50 8.13 -9.99
CA LEU A 241 6.01 6.90 -9.39
C LEU A 241 5.21 6.50 -8.15
N ARG A 242 4.73 7.48 -7.38
CA ARG A 242 3.86 7.22 -6.23
C ARG A 242 2.58 6.48 -6.64
N GLN A 243 1.91 6.94 -7.71
CA GLN A 243 0.73 6.27 -8.27
C GLN A 243 1.06 4.85 -8.76
N LEU A 244 2.24 4.66 -9.36
CA LEU A 244 2.70 3.34 -9.78
C LEU A 244 2.93 2.40 -8.58
N TRP A 245 3.55 2.90 -7.50
CA TRP A 245 3.75 2.16 -6.26
C TRP A 245 2.44 1.78 -5.59
N GLU A 246 1.46 2.67 -5.59
CA GLU A 246 0.12 2.42 -5.08
C GLU A 246 -0.59 1.32 -5.90
N LEU A 247 -0.56 1.40 -7.24
CA LEU A 247 -1.13 0.37 -8.10
C LEU A 247 -0.49 -1.00 -7.82
N TYR A 248 0.83 -1.07 -7.73
CA TYR A 248 1.53 -2.33 -7.49
C TYR A 248 1.32 -2.85 -6.07
N LEU A 249 1.20 -1.98 -5.07
CA LEU A 249 0.75 -2.37 -3.74
C LEU A 249 -0.61 -3.08 -3.80
N GLN A 250 -1.59 -2.52 -4.51
CA GLN A 250 -2.90 -3.14 -4.64
C GLN A 250 -2.80 -4.52 -5.31
N MET A 251 -1.99 -4.67 -6.35
CA MET A 251 -1.79 -5.97 -6.99
C MET A 251 -1.15 -7.00 -6.05
N GLU A 252 -0.11 -6.60 -5.33
CA GLU A 252 0.63 -7.44 -4.38
C GLU A 252 -0.22 -7.86 -3.18
N LEU A 253 -1.12 -7.00 -2.69
CA LEU A 253 -2.06 -7.36 -1.63
C LEU A 253 -2.97 -8.53 -2.02
N ALA A 254 -3.44 -8.56 -3.28
CA ALA A 254 -4.22 -9.69 -3.78
C ALA A 254 -3.36 -10.94 -4.00
N HIS A 255 -2.09 -10.76 -4.40
CA HIS A 255 -1.13 -11.85 -4.51
C HIS A 255 -0.82 -12.48 -3.15
N LEU A 256 -0.58 -11.67 -2.12
CA LEU A 256 -0.37 -12.13 -0.76
C LEU A 256 -1.55 -12.94 -0.24
N ARG A 257 -2.79 -12.56 -0.57
CA ARG A 257 -3.97 -13.36 -0.23
C ARG A 257 -3.98 -14.71 -0.92
N ALA A 258 -3.73 -14.73 -2.22
CA ALA A 258 -3.66 -15.98 -2.99
C ALA A 258 -2.55 -16.91 -2.48
N THR A 259 -1.38 -16.37 -2.11
CA THR A 259 -0.29 -17.16 -1.53
C THR A 259 -0.58 -17.63 -0.12
N GLY A 260 -1.32 -16.84 0.66
CA GLY A 260 -1.82 -17.25 1.97
C GLY A 260 -2.79 -18.43 1.90
N ASP A 261 -3.68 -18.45 0.91
CA ASP A 261 -4.57 -19.59 0.68
C ASP A 261 -3.81 -20.84 0.24
N LEU A 262 -2.76 -20.69 -0.57
CA LEU A 262 -1.87 -21.79 -0.93
C LEU A 262 -1.11 -22.34 0.29
N LEU A 263 -0.61 -21.46 1.18
CA LEU A 263 0.02 -21.89 2.43
C LEU A 263 -0.94 -22.71 3.28
N ARG A 264 -2.15 -22.19 3.55
CA ARG A 264 -3.18 -22.91 4.31
C ARG A 264 -3.50 -24.27 3.70
N ARG A 265 -3.67 -24.33 2.39
CA ARG A 265 -4.00 -25.56 1.66
C ARG A 265 -2.92 -26.64 1.80
N HIS A 266 -1.65 -26.26 1.75
CA HIS A 266 -0.53 -27.21 1.66
C HIS A 266 0.16 -27.51 2.98
N THR A 267 0.09 -26.60 3.96
CA THR A 267 0.76 -26.77 5.26
C THR A 267 -0.19 -26.69 6.44
N GLY A 268 -1.41 -26.19 6.25
CA GLY A 268 -2.34 -25.90 7.35
C GLY A 268 -1.91 -24.74 8.24
N CYS A 269 -0.87 -23.99 7.86
CA CYS A 269 -0.37 -22.85 8.62
C CYS A 269 -1.08 -21.57 8.19
N GLU A 270 -1.31 -20.67 9.13
CA GLU A 270 -1.78 -19.33 8.82
C GLU A 270 -0.61 -18.45 8.35
N PRO A 271 -0.80 -17.54 7.37
CA PRO A 271 0.24 -16.64 6.90
C PRO A 271 0.89 -15.82 8.02
N GLN A 272 0.10 -15.37 8.99
CA GLN A 272 0.55 -14.62 10.16
C GLN A 272 1.47 -15.44 11.09
N GLU A 273 1.47 -16.77 11.00
CA GLU A 273 2.43 -17.61 11.73
C GLU A 273 3.82 -17.59 11.09
N VAL A 274 3.89 -17.30 9.78
CA VAL A 274 5.13 -17.21 9.02
C VAL A 274 5.73 -15.81 9.11
N VAL A 275 4.91 -14.78 8.89
CA VAL A 275 5.35 -13.37 8.85
C VAL A 275 5.08 -12.59 10.15
N GLY A 276 4.51 -13.26 11.16
CA GLY A 276 4.30 -12.74 12.51
C GLY A 276 3.07 -11.85 12.63
N PRO A 277 2.53 -11.66 13.85
CA PRO A 277 1.59 -10.58 14.10
C PRO A 277 2.29 -9.24 13.87
N ASN A 278 1.53 -8.23 13.47
CA ASN A 278 1.99 -6.86 13.32
C ASN A 278 2.30 -6.20 14.68
N GLU A 279 3.27 -6.74 15.42
CA GLU A 279 4.06 -6.00 16.41
C GLU A 279 5.26 -5.31 15.74
N THR A 280 5.33 -5.37 14.40
CA THR A 280 6.28 -4.66 13.56
C THR A 280 6.08 -3.16 13.77
N GLY A 281 6.83 -2.64 14.73
CA GLY A 281 7.20 -1.24 14.81
C GLY A 281 8.02 -0.85 13.57
N VAL A 282 7.41 -0.89 12.38
CA VAL A 282 7.66 0.11 11.36
C VAL A 282 7.11 1.42 11.94
N ARG A 283 7.83 1.96 12.92
CA ARG A 283 7.74 3.37 13.23
C ARG A 283 8.50 4.02 12.07
N PRO A 284 7.84 4.82 11.22
CA PRO A 284 8.60 5.66 10.31
C PRO A 284 9.64 6.40 11.16
N SER A 285 10.91 6.26 10.81
CA SER A 285 11.93 7.17 11.32
C SER A 285 11.62 8.52 10.69
N GLY A 286 11.22 9.46 11.53
CA GLY A 286 10.62 10.74 11.13
C GLY A 286 9.19 10.76 11.63
N ALA A 287 8.74 11.91 12.12
CA ALA A 287 7.39 12.11 12.66
C ALA A 287 6.32 11.35 11.85
N LYS A 288 5.17 11.00 12.48
CA LYS A 288 3.93 10.93 11.68
C LYS A 288 4.01 12.17 10.78
N PRO A 289 4.07 12.04 9.44
CA PRO A 289 3.92 13.24 8.66
C PRO A 289 2.61 13.82 9.20
N ASP A 290 2.60 15.12 9.42
CA ASP A 290 1.34 15.83 9.37
C ASP A 290 0.88 15.64 7.91
N VAL A 291 0.40 14.43 7.60
CA VAL A 291 -0.37 14.16 6.40
C VAL A 291 -1.61 14.92 6.73
N GLU A 292 -1.66 16.17 6.33
CA GLU A 292 -2.87 16.96 6.41
C GLU A 292 -3.93 16.14 5.66
N TRP A 293 -4.84 15.53 6.43
CA TRP A 293 -5.88 14.64 5.90
C TRP A 293 -6.69 15.42 4.88
N ASP A 294 -6.77 14.89 3.66
CA ASP A 294 -7.59 15.48 2.61
C ASP A 294 -9.02 14.90 2.63
N MET A 295 -9.93 15.48 1.86
CA MET A 295 -11.32 15.04 1.80
C MET A 295 -11.44 13.57 1.38
N VAL A 296 -10.60 13.11 0.46
CA VAL A 296 -10.62 11.73 -0.03
C VAL A 296 -10.16 10.77 1.06
N ASP A 297 -9.16 11.13 1.87
CA ASP A 297 -8.75 10.34 3.04
C ASP A 297 -9.90 10.19 4.03
N ARG A 298 -10.69 11.26 4.26
CA ARG A 298 -11.86 11.21 5.13
C ARG A 298 -13.00 10.35 4.58
N LEU A 299 -13.30 10.46 3.30
CA LEU A 299 -14.35 9.63 2.67
C LEU A 299 -13.97 8.15 2.66
N THR A 300 -12.70 7.84 2.40
CA THR A 300 -12.17 6.48 2.48
C THR A 300 -12.27 5.92 3.91
N GLU A 301 -11.95 6.72 4.93
CA GLU A 301 -12.16 6.33 6.33
C GLU A 301 -13.65 6.14 6.67
N GLN A 302 -14.56 6.92 6.06
CA GLN A 302 -16.00 6.68 6.20
C GLN A 302 -16.41 5.33 5.62
N HIS A 303 -15.87 4.91 4.48
CA HIS A 303 -16.09 3.55 3.93
C HIS A 303 -15.66 2.46 4.91
N ASP A 304 -14.46 2.58 5.50
CA ASP A 304 -13.96 1.64 6.50
C ASP A 304 -14.85 1.60 7.76
N ARG A 305 -15.32 2.76 8.21
CA ARG A 305 -16.27 2.87 9.33
C ARG A 305 -17.62 2.24 9.00
N ILE A 306 -18.16 2.45 7.79
CA ILE A 306 -19.41 1.83 7.31
C ILE A 306 -19.26 0.30 7.31
N GLU A 307 -18.14 -0.22 6.78
CA GLU A 307 -17.86 -1.66 6.80
C GLU A 307 -17.78 -2.20 8.24
N HIS A 308 -17.06 -1.51 9.12
CA HIS A 308 -16.96 -1.90 10.53
C HIS A 308 -18.33 -1.95 11.23
N GLN A 309 -19.14 -0.90 11.05
CA GLN A 309 -20.49 -0.83 11.63
C GLN A 309 -21.41 -1.92 11.07
N PHE A 310 -21.28 -2.25 9.79
CA PHE A 310 -22.02 -3.36 9.20
C PHE A 310 -21.65 -4.71 9.83
N ARG A 311 -20.35 -5.01 9.99
CA ARG A 311 -19.89 -6.24 10.66
C ARG A 311 -20.39 -6.30 12.11
N HIS A 312 -20.41 -5.17 12.81
CA HIS A 312 -20.97 -5.06 14.15
C HIS A 312 -22.48 -5.35 14.18
N PHE A 313 -23.25 -4.75 13.25
CA PHE A 313 -24.69 -5.00 13.11
C PHE A 313 -25.01 -6.49 12.90
N LEU A 314 -24.27 -7.20 12.04
CA LEU A 314 -24.49 -8.63 11.78
C LEU A 314 -24.35 -9.49 13.03
N ARG A 315 -23.51 -9.10 13.99
CA ARG A 315 -23.25 -9.82 15.24
C ARG A 315 -24.18 -9.40 16.36
N ALA A 316 -24.69 -8.18 16.33
CA ALA A 316 -25.58 -7.64 17.34
C ALA A 316 -26.95 -8.33 17.31
N THR A 317 -27.59 -8.41 18.48
CA THR A 317 -28.94 -8.99 18.69
C THR A 317 -29.75 -8.10 19.63
N GLY A 318 -31.09 -8.23 19.61
CA GLY A 318 -31.98 -7.44 20.46
C GLY A 318 -31.80 -5.92 20.27
N ASP A 319 -31.90 -5.16 21.37
CA ASP A 319 -31.77 -3.69 21.35
C ASP A 319 -30.40 -3.20 20.86
N ALA A 320 -29.35 -4.01 21.03
CA ALA A 320 -28.02 -3.71 20.51
C ALA A 320 -27.99 -3.74 18.97
N ARG A 321 -28.80 -4.60 18.33
CA ARG A 321 -28.93 -4.63 16.87
C ARG A 321 -29.59 -3.35 16.35
N HIS A 322 -30.66 -2.93 17.01
CA HIS A 322 -31.37 -1.69 16.70
C HIS A 322 -30.44 -0.48 16.77
N THR A 323 -29.66 -0.38 17.85
CA THR A 323 -28.66 0.68 18.05
C THR A 323 -27.56 0.63 16.99
N ALA A 324 -27.06 -0.56 16.66
CA ALA A 324 -26.04 -0.74 15.62
C ALA A 324 -26.55 -0.34 14.23
N PHE A 325 -27.81 -0.69 13.91
CA PHE A 325 -28.43 -0.31 12.65
C PHE A 325 -28.64 1.19 12.53
N ARG A 326 -29.10 1.86 13.59
CA ARG A 326 -29.24 3.33 13.61
C ARG A 326 -27.91 4.04 13.34
N ARG A 327 -26.82 3.59 13.99
CA ARG A 327 -25.48 4.14 13.76
C ARG A 327 -25.00 3.95 12.33
N LEU A 328 -25.19 2.75 11.77
CA LEU A 328 -24.86 2.46 10.38
C LEU A 328 -25.66 3.36 9.42
N ALA A 329 -26.97 3.46 9.62
CA ALA A 329 -27.85 4.26 8.78
C ALA A 329 -27.51 5.75 8.84
N GLY A 330 -27.19 6.28 10.02
CA GLY A 330 -26.74 7.66 10.17
C GLY A 330 -25.44 7.94 9.43
N LEU A 331 -24.46 7.04 9.55
CA LEU A 331 -23.18 7.21 8.86
C LEU A 331 -23.32 7.17 7.33
N ILE A 332 -24.13 6.25 6.79
CA ILE A 332 -24.42 6.20 5.35
C ILE A 332 -25.09 7.49 4.88
N ALA A 333 -26.07 8.00 5.63
CA ALA A 333 -26.76 9.22 5.25
C ALA A 333 -25.85 10.47 5.26
N VAL A 334 -24.93 10.56 6.23
CA VAL A 334 -23.92 11.63 6.26
C VAL A 334 -22.99 11.51 5.05
N HIS A 335 -22.51 10.31 4.77
CA HIS A 335 -21.61 10.01 3.68
C HIS A 335 -22.22 10.36 2.31
N GLU A 336 -23.40 9.82 1.98
CA GLU A 336 -24.11 10.14 0.73
C GLU A 336 -24.41 11.64 0.60
N THR A 337 -24.77 12.32 1.70
CA THR A 337 -25.03 13.76 1.65
C THR A 337 -23.77 14.58 1.34
N VAL A 338 -22.61 14.18 1.90
CA VAL A 338 -21.33 14.82 1.57
C VAL A 338 -20.98 14.58 0.10
N GLU A 339 -21.21 13.37 -0.39
CA GLU A 339 -20.94 13.03 -1.77
C GLU A 339 -21.83 13.83 -2.73
N GLU A 340 -23.13 13.86 -2.50
CA GLU A 340 -24.09 14.64 -3.29
C GLU A 340 -23.75 16.14 -3.33
N GLU A 341 -23.42 16.74 -2.18
CA GLU A 341 -23.25 18.20 -2.06
C GLU A 341 -21.85 18.69 -2.43
N ILE A 342 -20.81 17.85 -2.30
CA ILE A 342 -19.41 18.24 -2.57
C ILE A 342 -18.81 17.43 -3.71
N VAL A 343 -18.83 16.10 -3.60
CA VAL A 343 -18.10 15.22 -4.51
C VAL A 343 -18.72 15.25 -5.90
N ARG A 344 -20.05 15.15 -6.03
CA ARG A 344 -20.73 15.15 -7.35
C ARG A 344 -20.51 16.46 -8.13
N PRO A 345 -20.62 17.67 -7.54
CA PRO A 345 -20.24 18.91 -8.22
C PRO A 345 -18.79 18.92 -8.70
N LEU A 346 -17.85 18.45 -7.88
CA LEU A 346 -16.44 18.36 -8.27
C LEU A 346 -16.23 17.35 -9.40
N THR A 347 -16.88 16.19 -9.36
CA THR A 347 -16.81 15.18 -10.41
C THR A 347 -17.38 15.71 -11.73
N ARG A 348 -18.51 16.42 -11.71
CA ARG A 348 -19.05 17.10 -12.91
C ARG A 348 -18.11 18.19 -13.43
N HIS A 349 -17.39 18.89 -12.55
CA HIS A 349 -16.40 19.87 -12.98
C HIS A 349 -15.17 19.21 -13.63
N CYS A 350 -14.73 18.07 -13.10
CA CYS A 350 -13.59 17.31 -13.61
C CYS A 350 -13.90 16.54 -14.90
N ASP A 351 -15.17 16.15 -15.10
CA ASP A 351 -15.64 15.37 -16.25
C ASP A 351 -16.97 15.95 -16.81
N PRO A 352 -16.94 17.14 -17.44
CA PRO A 352 -18.16 17.86 -17.84
C PRO A 352 -19.00 17.15 -18.89
N ASP A 353 -18.35 16.37 -19.76
CA ASP A 353 -18.97 15.60 -20.84
C ASP A 353 -19.18 14.12 -20.45
N GLY A 354 -18.79 13.73 -19.23
CA GLY A 354 -18.87 12.36 -18.74
C GLY A 354 -20.18 12.04 -18.03
N HIS A 355 -20.42 10.74 -17.84
CA HIS A 355 -21.62 10.23 -17.17
C HIS A 355 -21.30 9.61 -15.79
N LEU A 356 -20.08 9.78 -15.27
CA LEU A 356 -19.64 9.18 -14.02
C LEU A 356 -20.45 9.71 -12.83
N ALA A 357 -20.57 11.04 -12.70
CA ALA A 357 -21.33 11.66 -11.63
C ALA A 357 -22.81 11.26 -11.64
N ASP A 358 -23.42 11.11 -12.82
CA ASP A 358 -24.82 10.74 -12.94
C ASP A 358 -25.05 9.24 -12.67
N HIS A 359 -24.09 8.37 -13.02
CA HIS A 359 -24.14 6.96 -12.65
C HIS A 359 -24.01 6.76 -11.14
N LEU A 360 -22.99 7.38 -10.52
CA LEU A 360 -22.79 7.29 -9.06
C LEU A 360 -24.00 7.83 -8.31
N LEU A 361 -24.55 8.97 -8.74
CA LEU A 361 -25.78 9.51 -8.14
C LEU A 361 -27.00 8.59 -8.30
N ALA A 362 -27.11 7.87 -9.42
CA ALA A 362 -28.16 6.86 -9.58
C ALA A 362 -27.96 5.67 -8.64
N ASP A 363 -26.72 5.23 -8.40
CA ASP A 363 -26.40 4.17 -7.46
C ASP A 363 -26.65 4.59 -6.00
N GLU A 364 -26.27 5.82 -5.63
CA GLU A 364 -26.59 6.43 -4.33
C GLU A 364 -28.09 6.47 -4.06
N HIS A 365 -28.89 6.91 -5.03
CA HIS A 365 -30.36 6.87 -4.88
C HIS A 365 -30.88 5.46 -4.60
N GLN A 366 -30.32 4.44 -5.26
CA GLN A 366 -30.70 3.06 -4.98
C GLN A 366 -30.25 2.61 -3.58
N ILE A 367 -29.09 3.05 -3.09
CA ILE A 367 -28.61 2.76 -1.73
C ILE A 367 -29.52 3.44 -0.71
N SER A 368 -29.88 4.70 -0.93
CA SER A 368 -30.85 5.46 -0.13
C SER A 368 -32.22 4.77 -0.08
N ASP A 369 -32.74 4.27 -1.21
CA ASP A 369 -33.98 3.49 -1.26
C ASP A 369 -33.85 2.18 -0.48
N ALA A 370 -32.74 1.45 -0.65
CA ALA A 370 -32.47 0.20 0.08
C ALA A 370 -32.30 0.44 1.59
N LEU A 371 -31.74 1.59 1.99
CA LEU A 371 -31.62 2.01 3.37
C LEU A 371 -32.98 2.34 3.97
N ALA A 372 -33.85 3.03 3.23
CA ALA A 372 -35.22 3.31 3.63
C ALA A 372 -36.06 2.03 3.76
N ASP A 373 -35.89 1.08 2.84
CA ASP A 373 -36.49 -0.24 2.91
C ASP A 373 -35.99 -1.03 4.13
N ALA A 374 -34.68 -1.01 4.38
CA ALA A 374 -34.07 -1.64 5.56
C ALA A 374 -34.58 -0.99 6.87
N ALA A 375 -34.73 0.33 6.91
CA ALA A 375 -35.27 1.06 8.06
C ALA A 375 -36.74 0.79 8.32
N ARG A 376 -37.54 0.55 7.27
CA ARG A 376 -38.92 0.08 7.42
C ARG A 376 -38.96 -1.37 7.90
N ALA A 377 -38.07 -2.22 7.38
CA ALA A 377 -37.96 -3.63 7.74
C ALA A 377 -37.38 -3.90 9.13
N ASP A 378 -36.64 -2.95 9.72
CA ASP A 378 -36.10 -3.00 11.09
C ASP A 378 -37.19 -3.17 12.17
N THR A 379 -38.45 -2.88 11.82
CA THR A 379 -39.63 -3.14 12.65
C THR A 379 -40.27 -4.53 12.46
N THR A 380 -39.68 -5.39 11.61
CA THR A 380 -40.26 -6.67 11.15
C THR A 380 -39.30 -7.87 11.29
N ILE A 381 -39.74 -9.07 10.89
CA ILE A 381 -39.11 -10.37 11.22
C ILE A 381 -37.88 -10.71 10.34
N GLU A 382 -37.60 -10.00 9.23
CA GLU A 382 -36.46 -10.31 8.33
C GLU A 382 -35.51 -9.14 7.94
N PRO A 383 -34.98 -8.35 8.90
CA PRO A 383 -34.07 -7.23 8.62
C PRO A 383 -32.75 -7.67 7.96
N ALA A 384 -32.32 -8.91 8.18
CA ALA A 384 -31.04 -9.41 7.68
C ALA A 384 -30.97 -9.52 6.15
N LYS A 385 -32.09 -9.65 5.44
CA LYS A 385 -32.08 -9.74 3.97
C LYS A 385 -31.94 -8.36 3.33
N ALA A 386 -32.74 -7.38 3.76
CA ALA A 386 -32.67 -6.01 3.27
C ALA A 386 -31.28 -5.40 3.53
N VAL A 387 -30.73 -5.62 4.73
CA VAL A 387 -29.41 -5.10 5.10
C VAL A 387 -28.27 -5.78 4.33
N ARG A 388 -28.40 -7.06 3.94
CA ARG A 388 -27.42 -7.71 3.05
C ARG A 388 -27.43 -7.14 1.63
N VAL A 389 -28.59 -6.74 1.11
CA VAL A 389 -28.70 -6.09 -0.21
C VAL A 389 -28.06 -4.72 -0.15
N LEU A 390 -28.41 -3.90 0.85
CA LEU A 390 -27.79 -2.61 1.12
C LEU A 390 -26.26 -2.71 1.17
N TRP A 391 -25.73 -3.71 1.88
CA TRP A 391 -24.29 -3.95 1.95
C TRP A 391 -23.64 -4.25 0.60
N SER A 392 -24.28 -5.08 -0.22
CA SER A 392 -23.74 -5.40 -1.54
C SER A 392 -23.65 -4.17 -2.44
N MET A 393 -24.61 -3.25 -2.31
CA MET A 393 -24.67 -2.00 -3.07
C MET A 393 -23.63 -1.00 -2.55
N MET A 394 -23.60 -0.75 -1.23
CA MET A 394 -22.62 0.16 -0.61
C MET A 394 -21.18 -0.25 -0.88
N ARG A 395 -20.87 -1.55 -0.85
CA ARG A 395 -19.53 -2.06 -1.17
C ARG A 395 -19.20 -1.93 -2.66
N ALA A 396 -20.19 -1.99 -3.54
CA ALA A 396 -19.97 -1.77 -4.97
C ALA A 396 -19.71 -0.28 -5.25
N HIS A 397 -20.52 0.60 -4.65
CA HIS A 397 -20.41 2.05 -4.69
C HIS A 397 -19.05 2.54 -4.18
N SER A 398 -18.70 2.22 -2.93
CA SER A 398 -17.43 2.65 -2.32
C SER A 398 -16.20 2.24 -3.13
N ARG A 399 -16.25 1.05 -3.75
CA ARG A 399 -15.19 0.57 -4.64
C ARG A 399 -15.11 1.38 -5.92
N GLN A 400 -16.25 1.71 -6.53
CA GLN A 400 -16.28 2.48 -7.76
C GLN A 400 -15.70 3.88 -7.52
N GLU A 401 -16.06 4.50 -6.39
CA GLU A 401 -15.54 5.82 -6.03
C GLU A 401 -14.05 5.82 -5.76
N GLU A 402 -13.57 4.91 -4.91
CA GLU A 402 -12.14 4.79 -4.59
C GLU A 402 -11.27 4.49 -5.82
N HIS A 403 -11.79 3.74 -6.80
CA HIS A 403 -11.01 3.32 -7.97
C HIS A 403 -11.15 4.26 -9.17
N GLU A 404 -12.28 4.95 -9.32
CA GLU A 404 -12.61 5.69 -10.54
C GLU A 404 -12.79 7.20 -10.30
N GLU A 405 -13.38 7.61 -9.18
CA GLU A 405 -13.73 9.00 -8.91
C GLU A 405 -12.64 9.72 -8.09
N TYR A 406 -12.31 9.19 -6.91
CA TYR A 406 -11.36 9.82 -5.98
C TYR A 406 -9.96 10.07 -6.57
N PRO A 407 -9.38 9.17 -7.39
CA PRO A 407 -8.11 9.45 -8.06
C PRO A 407 -8.19 10.65 -9.02
N ARG A 408 -9.32 10.82 -9.71
CA ARG A 408 -9.54 11.96 -10.63
C ARG A 408 -9.68 13.27 -9.85
N LEU A 409 -10.39 13.24 -8.73
CA LEU A 409 -10.50 14.40 -7.84
C LEU A 409 -9.12 14.83 -7.32
N ARG A 410 -8.28 13.90 -6.88
CA ARG A 410 -6.89 14.19 -6.47
C ARG A 410 -5.99 14.70 -7.60
N MET A 411 -6.32 14.41 -8.86
CA MET A 411 -5.58 14.91 -10.01
C MET A 411 -5.95 16.35 -10.38
N VAL A 412 -7.23 16.71 -10.24
CA VAL A 412 -7.77 17.97 -10.76
C VAL A 412 -7.94 19.03 -9.66
N VAL A 413 -8.33 18.63 -8.46
CA VAL A 413 -8.60 19.54 -7.34
C VAL A 413 -7.28 19.86 -6.60
N PRO A 414 -6.96 21.15 -6.37
CA PRO A 414 -5.80 21.55 -5.58
C PRO A 414 -5.77 20.92 -4.18
N ALA A 415 -4.58 20.56 -3.70
CA ALA A 415 -4.42 19.86 -2.43
C ALA A 415 -4.80 20.71 -1.20
N ASP A 416 -4.67 22.03 -1.26
CA ASP A 416 -5.19 22.97 -0.25
C ASP A 416 -6.72 23.03 -0.23
N GLU A 417 -7.35 22.97 -1.40
CA GLU A 417 -8.80 22.89 -1.51
C GLU A 417 -9.34 21.56 -0.95
N LEU A 418 -8.72 20.42 -1.32
CA LEU A 418 -9.09 19.12 -0.76
C LEU A 418 -8.93 19.04 0.77
N ARG A 419 -7.94 19.75 1.34
CA ARG A 419 -7.76 19.87 2.80
C ARG A 419 -8.86 20.72 3.44
N GLY A 420 -9.20 21.86 2.83
CA GLY A 420 -10.32 22.70 3.30
C GLY A 420 -11.65 21.96 3.27
N LEU A 421 -11.89 21.19 2.21
CA LEU A 421 -13.05 20.32 2.09
C LEU A 421 -13.05 19.21 3.15
N ALA A 422 -11.90 18.66 3.52
CA ALA A 422 -11.80 17.71 4.62
C ALA A 422 -12.32 18.31 5.94
N ASP A 423 -11.99 19.57 6.23
CA ASP A 423 -12.47 20.26 7.43
C ASP A 423 -13.98 20.51 7.38
N ALA A 424 -14.52 20.83 6.21
CA ALA A 424 -15.97 20.95 5.99
C ALA A 424 -16.69 19.62 6.23
N VAL A 425 -16.16 18.51 5.71
CA VAL A 425 -16.70 17.15 5.96
C VAL A 425 -16.70 16.82 7.44
N ARG A 426 -15.61 17.10 8.16
CA ARG A 426 -15.54 16.90 9.62
C ARG A 426 -16.62 17.69 10.36
N GLY A 427 -16.80 18.97 10.02
CA GLY A 427 -17.85 19.80 10.62
C GLY A 427 -19.26 19.28 10.32
N ALA A 428 -19.47 18.68 9.15
CA ALA A 428 -20.71 18.01 8.78
C ALA A 428 -20.98 16.75 9.62
N GLU A 429 -19.96 15.92 9.85
CA GLU A 429 -20.05 14.76 10.74
C GLU A 429 -20.41 15.17 12.18
N GLU A 430 -19.73 16.19 12.72
CA GLU A 430 -20.01 16.72 14.06
C GLU A 430 -21.44 17.26 14.16
N ALA A 431 -21.94 17.93 13.12
CA ALA A 431 -23.31 18.42 13.09
C ALA A 431 -24.35 17.29 13.07
N ALA A 432 -24.04 16.16 12.44
CA ALA A 432 -24.89 14.96 12.43
C ALA A 432 -25.01 14.30 13.81
N ASP A 433 -23.93 14.33 14.61
CA ASP A 433 -23.87 13.71 15.95
C ASP A 433 -24.62 14.51 17.03
N THR A 434 -24.96 15.79 16.81
CA THR A 434 -25.62 16.65 17.82
C THR A 434 -27.14 16.44 17.99
N GLY A 435 -27.72 15.42 17.35
CA GLY A 435 -29.17 15.19 17.30
C GLY A 435 -29.68 14.31 18.44
N ASP A 436 -30.94 14.49 18.85
CA ASP A 436 -31.57 13.63 19.88
C ASP A 436 -31.93 12.24 19.29
N GLU A 437 -30.98 11.30 19.36
CA GLU A 437 -31.05 9.98 18.72
C GLU A 437 -32.14 9.04 19.28
N GLN A 438 -32.72 9.34 20.45
CA GLN A 438 -33.40 8.33 21.27
C GLN A 438 -34.93 8.29 21.14
N SER A 439 -35.57 9.30 20.53
CA SER A 439 -37.03 9.48 20.57
C SER A 439 -37.76 9.20 19.24
N GLU A 440 -37.05 9.17 18.10
CA GLU A 440 -37.68 9.29 16.78
C GLU A 440 -37.57 8.05 15.89
N SER A 441 -38.55 7.87 14.99
CA SER A 441 -38.49 6.83 13.94
C SER A 441 -37.37 7.13 12.95
N LEU A 442 -36.66 6.09 12.48
CA LEU A 442 -35.57 6.20 11.51
C LEU A 442 -35.93 6.99 10.24
N GLY A 443 -37.12 6.76 9.68
CA GLY A 443 -37.60 7.47 8.49
C GLY A 443 -37.82 8.98 8.67
N GLY A 444 -37.92 9.47 9.91
CA GLY A 444 -37.99 10.90 10.22
C GLY A 444 -36.64 11.48 10.66
N TRP A 445 -35.76 10.65 11.21
CA TRP A 445 -34.43 11.04 11.68
C TRP A 445 -33.43 11.19 10.54
N LEU A 446 -33.40 10.24 9.60
CA LEU A 446 -32.45 10.24 8.47
C LEU A 446 -32.51 11.51 7.61
N PRO A 447 -33.68 11.99 7.14
CA PRO A 447 -33.75 13.24 6.38
C PRO A 447 -33.25 14.46 7.17
N ARG A 448 -33.49 14.51 8.48
CA ARG A 448 -33.03 15.61 9.33
C ARG A 448 -31.54 15.56 9.63
N THR A 449 -30.94 14.38 9.65
CA THR A 449 -29.49 14.23 9.67
C THR A 449 -28.90 14.77 8.37
N ALA A 450 -29.45 14.40 7.21
CA ALA A 450 -29.03 14.95 5.92
C ALA A 450 -29.18 16.49 5.87
N ASP A 451 -30.30 17.06 6.35
CA ASP A 451 -30.49 18.51 6.39
C ASP A 451 -29.47 19.22 7.27
N ARG A 452 -29.12 18.66 8.44
CA ARG A 452 -28.07 19.20 9.31
C ARG A 452 -26.70 19.18 8.67
N VAL A 453 -26.39 18.10 7.93
CA VAL A 453 -25.16 17.99 7.14
C VAL A 453 -25.15 19.07 6.04
N ARG A 454 -26.20 19.18 5.23
CA ARG A 454 -26.33 20.22 4.19
C ARG A 454 -26.14 21.63 4.76
N ASP A 455 -26.77 21.93 5.89
CA ASP A 455 -26.65 23.23 6.55
C ASP A 455 -25.23 23.48 7.08
N ALA A 456 -24.54 22.46 7.58
CA ALA A 456 -23.14 22.56 7.99
C ALA A 456 -22.20 22.81 6.82
N LEU A 457 -22.39 22.08 5.72
CA LEU A 457 -21.62 22.25 4.49
C LEU A 457 -21.83 23.64 3.89
N ARG A 458 -23.06 24.15 3.84
CA ARG A 458 -23.36 25.52 3.37
C ARG A 458 -22.66 26.59 4.20
N ARG A 459 -22.61 26.43 5.53
CA ARG A 459 -21.90 27.37 6.43
C ARG A 459 -20.38 27.36 6.22
N ALA A 460 -19.81 26.24 5.79
CA ALA A 460 -18.37 26.15 5.51
C ALA A 460 -17.96 26.87 4.22
N HIS A 461 -18.91 27.15 3.32
CA HIS A 461 -18.69 27.80 2.02
C HIS A 461 -19.05 29.30 1.99
N THR A 462 -19.58 29.85 3.08
CA THR A 462 -19.87 31.28 3.30
C THR A 462 -18.84 31.91 4.22
#